data_AF-A0A7S0TF66-F1
#
_entry.id   AF-A0A7S0TF66-F1
#
_cell.length_a   1.000
_cell.length_b   1.000
_cell.length_c   1.000
_cell.angle_alpha   90.00
_cell.angle_beta   90.00
_cell.angle_gamma   90.00
#
_symmetry.space_group_name_H-M   'P 1'
#
loop_
_entity.id
_entity.type
_entity.pdbx_description
1 polymer ?
#
loop_
_entity_poly.entity_id
_entity_poly.type
_entity_poly.pdbx_seq_one_letter_code
_entity_poly.pdbx_strand_id
1 'polypeptide(L)'
;QQQQQQQQAPIFGQPQMPIPPPRGAVPMDGLAAGAAPQAFNFQQMQSDLPNMDMFQVPSSPSTIAYAWDSNLKSQHLAVFPDQVTVTNKGSNDTWQGIVSAMTFSSGRHSFEIHIVNDTKTSNQWKYIVGLVPVNFDPKRTAWLGSQHSWGYIAGTGGKCHISGKSIAYGKRYGGQDRIKVV
;
A
#
# COMPACT_ATOMS: atom_id res chain seq x y z
N GLN A 1 -5.80 -9.85 -54.06
CA GLN A 1 -4.69 -10.44 -53.28
C GLN A 1 -3.62 -9.39 -53.13
N GLN A 2 -3.51 -8.74 -51.97
CA GLN A 2 -2.38 -7.85 -51.64
C GLN A 2 -1.80 -8.30 -50.31
N GLN A 3 -0.56 -8.80 -50.36
CA GLN A 3 0.22 -9.21 -49.19
C GLN A 3 0.77 -7.97 -48.49
N GLN A 4 0.44 -7.80 -47.21
CA GLN A 4 1.16 -6.87 -46.34
C GLN A 4 2.34 -7.61 -45.70
N GLN A 5 3.55 -7.18 -46.02
CA GLN A 5 4.77 -7.54 -45.30
C GLN A 5 4.81 -6.80 -43.96
N GLN A 6 4.81 -7.55 -42.85
CA GLN A 6 5.17 -7.03 -41.54
C GLN A 6 6.69 -7.04 -41.38
N GLN A 7 7.28 -5.85 -41.25
CA GLN A 7 8.67 -5.68 -40.85
C GLN A 7 8.77 -5.73 -39.32
N GLN A 8 9.63 -6.60 -38.80
CA GLN A 8 9.96 -6.70 -37.37
C GLN A 8 10.98 -5.61 -36.99
N ALA A 9 10.72 -4.90 -35.89
CA ALA A 9 11.63 -3.90 -35.33
C ALA A 9 12.75 -4.55 -34.49
N PRO A 10 13.96 -3.95 -34.43
CA PRO A 10 15.13 -4.54 -33.79
C PRO A 10 15.08 -4.45 -32.25
N ILE A 11 15.63 -5.49 -31.61
CA ILE A 11 15.80 -5.62 -30.16
C ILE A 11 16.94 -4.69 -29.71
N PHE A 12 16.62 -3.64 -28.97
CA PHE A 12 17.60 -2.80 -28.28
C PHE A 12 18.17 -3.55 -27.06
N GLY A 13 19.50 -3.66 -27.01
CA GLY A 13 20.26 -4.26 -25.93
C GLY A 13 20.06 -3.52 -24.60
N GLN A 14 19.98 -4.28 -23.51
CA GLN A 14 19.88 -3.71 -22.17
C GLN A 14 21.25 -3.20 -21.69
N PRO A 15 21.33 -2.02 -21.08
CA PRO A 15 22.55 -1.54 -20.43
C PRO A 15 22.80 -2.28 -19.12
N GLN A 16 24.01 -2.82 -18.95
CA GLN A 16 24.49 -3.34 -17.66
C GLN A 16 24.71 -2.18 -16.69
N MET A 17 24.17 -2.30 -15.48
CA MET A 17 24.37 -1.34 -14.39
C MET A 17 25.58 -1.73 -13.52
N PRO A 18 26.35 -0.77 -12.98
CA PRO A 18 27.51 -1.04 -12.13
C PRO A 18 27.13 -1.54 -10.73
N ILE A 19 27.97 -2.42 -10.19
CA ILE A 19 27.89 -3.00 -8.85
C ILE A 19 28.33 -1.96 -7.80
N PRO A 20 27.56 -1.74 -6.70
CA PRO A 20 27.98 -0.85 -5.63
C PRO A 20 29.04 -1.50 -4.71
N PRO A 21 29.97 -0.71 -4.13
CA PRO A 21 31.00 -1.20 -3.22
C PRO A 21 30.44 -1.59 -1.83
N PRO A 22 31.15 -2.46 -1.08
CA PRO A 22 30.75 -2.90 0.24
C PRO A 22 30.86 -1.79 1.31
N ARG A 23 29.90 -1.80 2.25
CA ARG A 23 29.85 -0.88 3.40
C ARG A 23 30.98 -1.18 4.39
N GLY A 24 31.77 -0.16 4.72
CA GLY A 24 32.76 -0.19 5.79
C GLY A 24 32.12 -0.29 7.18
N ALA A 25 32.78 -1.03 8.06
CA ALA A 25 32.42 -1.22 9.46
C ALA A 25 32.68 0.05 10.30
N VAL A 26 31.80 0.30 11.28
CA VAL A 26 31.93 1.37 12.27
C VAL A 26 32.56 0.78 13.54
N PRO A 27 33.62 1.36 14.12
CA PRO A 27 34.16 0.92 15.40
C PRO A 27 33.28 1.39 16.56
N MET A 28 33.03 0.46 17.49
CA MET A 28 32.47 0.66 18.81
C MET A 28 33.60 1.03 19.76
N ASP A 29 33.53 2.18 20.42
CA ASP A 29 34.37 2.52 21.55
C ASP A 29 33.64 3.45 22.53
N GLY A 30 33.84 3.23 23.83
CA GLY A 30 33.63 4.26 24.85
C GLY A 30 32.73 3.90 26.03
N LEU A 31 33.05 2.83 26.78
CA LEU A 31 32.63 2.67 28.18
C LEU A 31 33.43 3.64 29.06
N ALA A 32 32.75 4.45 29.88
CA ALA A 32 33.34 5.18 30.99
C ALA A 32 32.39 5.16 32.20
N ALA A 33 33.00 5.00 33.36
CA ALA A 33 32.40 4.59 34.63
C ALA A 33 31.97 5.75 35.52
N GLY A 34 31.07 5.44 36.46
CA GLY A 34 31.25 5.77 37.87
C GLY A 34 30.69 7.10 38.36
N ALA A 35 29.51 7.05 39.00
CA ALA A 35 29.15 7.97 40.07
C ALA A 35 28.27 7.25 41.11
N ALA A 36 28.62 7.45 42.38
CA ALA A 36 28.13 6.75 43.56
C ALA A 36 26.66 7.07 43.93
N PRO A 37 25.94 6.17 44.62
CA PRO A 37 24.56 6.41 45.06
C PRO A 37 24.51 7.39 46.23
N GLN A 38 23.72 8.47 46.08
CA GLN A 38 23.35 9.32 47.20
C GLN A 38 22.26 8.65 48.04
N ALA A 39 22.43 8.70 49.36
CA ALA A 39 21.51 8.12 50.34
C ALA A 39 20.14 8.79 50.24
N PHE A 40 19.12 7.97 49.98
CA PHE A 40 17.71 8.38 49.96
C PHE A 40 17.21 8.58 51.40
N ASN A 41 16.79 9.80 51.71
CA ASN A 41 16.26 10.19 53.01
C ASN A 41 14.80 9.71 53.14
N PHE A 42 14.53 8.78 54.07
CA PHE A 42 13.25 8.05 54.20
C PHE A 42 12.27 8.67 55.23
N GLN A 43 12.23 10.00 55.34
CA GLN A 43 11.45 10.66 56.41
C GLN A 43 10.69 11.91 55.93
N GLN A 44 9.99 11.78 54.81
CA GLN A 44 8.93 12.73 54.44
C GLN A 44 7.83 12.01 53.64
N MET A 45 7.05 11.16 54.31
CA MET A 45 5.75 10.72 53.81
C MET A 45 4.69 11.14 54.82
N GLN A 46 4.28 12.39 54.73
CA GLN A 46 3.00 12.83 55.26
C GLN A 46 2.31 13.61 54.14
N SER A 47 1.07 13.19 53.90
CA SER A 47 -0.04 13.98 53.33
C SER A 47 0.28 14.74 52.05
N ASP A 48 -0.07 14.14 50.92
CA ASP A 48 -0.85 14.74 49.83
C ASP A 48 -0.70 13.86 48.59
N LEU A 49 -1.47 12.78 48.54
CA LEU A 49 -1.68 12.06 47.28
C LEU A 49 -2.63 12.93 46.46
N PRO A 50 -2.20 13.53 45.34
CA PRO A 50 -3.15 14.11 44.40
C PRO A 50 -4.07 13.00 43.92
N ASN A 51 -5.36 13.34 43.80
CA ASN A 51 -6.38 12.51 43.18
C ASN A 51 -5.79 11.93 41.89
N MET A 52 -5.34 10.69 41.93
CA MET A 52 -4.84 10.00 40.75
C MET A 52 -6.08 9.70 39.94
N ASP A 53 -6.45 10.67 39.10
CA ASP A 53 -7.37 10.47 38.00
C ASP A 53 -6.97 9.15 37.38
N MET A 54 -7.85 8.17 37.55
CA MET A 54 -7.70 6.87 36.96
C MET A 54 -7.28 7.08 35.52
N PHE A 55 -6.12 6.54 35.15
CA PHE A 55 -5.75 6.41 33.76
C PHE A 55 -6.95 5.78 33.06
N GLN A 56 -7.75 6.62 32.37
CA GLN A 56 -8.82 6.14 31.52
C GLN A 56 -8.11 5.32 30.45
N VAL A 57 -8.09 4.01 30.65
CA VAL A 57 -7.82 3.06 29.58
C VAL A 57 -8.81 3.46 28.50
N PRO A 58 -8.38 3.88 27.30
CA PRO A 58 -9.33 4.24 26.25
C PRO A 58 -10.09 2.97 25.87
N SER A 59 -11.24 2.79 26.51
CA SER A 59 -12.14 1.66 26.34
C SER A 59 -13.06 1.99 25.19
N SER A 60 -12.54 1.87 23.97
CA SER A 60 -13.36 1.70 22.79
C SER A 60 -12.49 1.02 21.75
N PRO A 61 -12.84 -0.20 21.26
CA PRO A 61 -12.26 -0.67 20.01
C PRO A 61 -12.62 0.40 18.98
N SER A 62 -11.61 1.07 18.42
CA SER A 62 -11.79 1.93 17.26
C SER A 62 -12.45 1.05 16.20
N THR A 63 -13.75 1.23 15.98
CA THR A 63 -14.50 0.47 14.98
C THR A 63 -13.87 0.80 13.64
N ILE A 64 -13.03 -0.09 13.12
CA ILE A 64 -12.38 0.12 11.84
C ILE A 64 -13.50 0.15 10.80
N ALA A 65 -13.80 1.34 10.30
CA ALA A 65 -14.75 1.54 9.22
C ALA A 65 -14.08 1.11 7.92
N TYR A 66 -14.25 -0.16 7.55
CA TYR A 66 -13.85 -0.66 6.24
C TYR A 66 -14.80 -0.07 5.21
N ALA A 67 -14.32 0.90 4.44
CA ALA A 67 -15.10 1.55 3.39
C ALA A 67 -14.17 2.11 2.31
N TRP A 68 -14.70 2.22 1.10
CA TRP A 68 -14.12 3.01 0.02
C TRP A 68 -14.44 4.48 0.21
N ASP A 69 -13.51 5.36 -0.18
CA ASP A 69 -13.77 6.79 -0.22
C ASP A 69 -14.64 7.12 -1.45
N SER A 70 -15.93 7.39 -1.19
CA SER A 70 -16.90 7.75 -2.24
C SER A 70 -16.58 9.08 -2.94
N ASN A 71 -15.80 9.95 -2.31
CA ASN A 71 -15.39 11.25 -2.87
C ASN A 71 -14.04 11.15 -3.61
N LEU A 72 -13.15 10.25 -3.20
CA LEU A 72 -11.82 10.07 -3.78
C LEU A 72 -11.75 8.80 -4.66
N LYS A 73 -12.47 8.87 -5.78
CA LYS A 73 -12.53 7.82 -6.80
C LYS A 73 -12.64 8.40 -8.20
N SER A 74 -12.29 7.62 -9.22
CA SER A 74 -12.56 8.00 -10.60
C SER A 74 -14.08 8.09 -10.88
N GLN A 75 -14.46 8.95 -11.83
CA GLN A 75 -15.86 9.22 -12.16
C GLN A 75 -16.61 7.98 -12.68
N HIS A 76 -15.91 7.00 -13.25
CA HIS A 76 -16.51 5.80 -13.81
C HIS A 76 -16.67 4.65 -12.80
N LEU A 77 -16.39 4.88 -11.52
CA LEU A 77 -16.64 3.89 -10.46
C LEU A 77 -17.93 4.21 -9.70
N ALA A 78 -18.70 3.18 -9.33
CA ALA A 78 -19.73 3.27 -8.30
C ALA A 78 -19.32 2.49 -7.07
N VAL A 79 -19.52 3.10 -5.91
CA VAL A 79 -19.54 2.43 -4.62
C VAL A 79 -20.99 2.03 -4.35
N PHE A 80 -21.20 0.80 -3.89
CA PHE A 80 -22.51 0.28 -3.51
C PHE A 80 -22.93 0.83 -2.14
N PRO A 81 -24.21 0.69 -1.74
CA PRO A 81 -24.68 1.17 -0.44
C PRO A 81 -23.94 0.56 0.76
N ASP A 82 -23.36 -0.63 0.61
CA ASP A 82 -22.54 -1.31 1.63
C ASP A 82 -21.17 -0.63 1.89
N GLN A 83 -20.78 0.36 1.09
CA GLN A 83 -19.51 1.09 1.13
C GLN A 83 -18.24 0.25 0.91
N VAL A 84 -18.36 -1.07 0.73
CA VAL A 84 -17.23 -2.00 0.58
C VAL A 84 -17.19 -2.66 -0.79
N THR A 85 -18.28 -2.57 -1.55
CA THR A 85 -18.34 -3.06 -2.92
C THR A 85 -18.21 -1.90 -3.89
N VAL A 86 -17.40 -2.10 -4.92
CA VAL A 86 -17.19 -1.14 -6.00
C VAL A 86 -17.37 -1.84 -7.34
N THR A 87 -18.00 -1.16 -8.30
CA THR A 87 -18.06 -1.60 -9.70
C THR A 87 -17.54 -0.53 -10.64
N ASN A 88 -16.91 -1.00 -11.71
CA ASN A 88 -16.56 -0.17 -12.84
C ASN A 88 -17.75 -0.06 -13.81
N LYS A 89 -18.09 1.17 -14.24
CA LYS A 89 -19.16 1.49 -15.20
C LYS A 89 -18.62 1.95 -16.57
N GLY A 90 -17.32 2.08 -16.72
CA GLY A 90 -16.66 2.61 -17.93
C GLY A 90 -15.21 3.01 -17.68
N SER A 91 -14.48 3.37 -18.72
CA SER A 91 -13.06 3.73 -18.59
C SER A 91 -12.65 4.93 -19.43
N ASN A 92 -13.35 5.19 -20.53
CA ASN A 92 -12.87 6.12 -21.57
C ASN A 92 -11.39 5.84 -21.93
N ASP A 93 -11.04 4.55 -22.05
CA ASP A 93 -9.68 4.04 -22.29
C ASP A 93 -8.61 4.46 -21.27
N THR A 94 -9.02 4.84 -20.06
CA THR A 94 -8.12 5.17 -18.95
C THR A 94 -8.29 4.22 -17.76
N TRP A 95 -7.22 4.07 -16.98
CA TRP A 95 -7.29 3.36 -15.70
C TRP A 95 -8.28 4.04 -14.75
N GLN A 96 -9.00 3.24 -13.97
CA GLN A 96 -9.93 3.72 -12.94
C GLN A 96 -9.42 3.27 -11.58
N GLY A 97 -9.52 4.14 -10.58
CA GLY A 97 -9.01 3.92 -9.25
C GLY A 97 -9.96 4.43 -8.18
N ILE A 98 -9.85 3.82 -7.01
CA ILE A 98 -10.50 4.24 -5.77
C ILE A 98 -9.55 3.92 -4.63
N VAL A 99 -9.61 4.71 -3.56
CA VAL A 99 -8.82 4.49 -2.35
C VAL A 99 -9.75 4.18 -1.17
N SER A 100 -9.21 3.56 -0.14
CA SER A 100 -9.92 3.37 1.12
C SER A 100 -10.21 4.71 1.78
N ALA A 101 -11.32 4.79 2.51
CA ALA A 101 -11.63 5.93 3.38
C ALA A 101 -10.66 6.02 4.58
N MET A 102 -9.96 4.93 4.89
CA MET A 102 -8.98 4.85 5.96
C MET A 102 -7.54 5.01 5.42
N THR A 103 -6.70 5.68 6.21
CA THR A 103 -5.25 5.77 6.02
C THR A 103 -4.52 5.16 7.20
N PHE A 104 -3.30 4.66 6.96
CA PHE A 104 -2.46 4.06 7.99
C PHE A 104 -1.14 4.82 8.07
N SER A 105 -0.74 5.23 9.27
CA SER A 105 0.50 5.97 9.52
C SER A 105 1.60 5.13 10.18
N SER A 106 1.23 4.04 10.85
CA SER A 106 2.16 3.14 11.54
C SER A 106 1.52 1.79 11.85
N GLY A 107 2.32 0.82 12.31
CA GLY A 107 1.85 -0.51 12.72
C GLY A 107 1.81 -1.52 11.57
N ARG A 108 1.20 -2.68 11.84
CA ARG A 108 0.99 -3.75 10.87
C ARG A 108 -0.51 -3.89 10.61
N HIS A 109 -0.89 -3.74 9.34
CA HIS A 109 -2.28 -3.78 8.92
C HIS A 109 -2.45 -4.82 7.83
N SER A 110 -3.66 -5.33 7.65
CA SER A 110 -3.96 -6.18 6.51
C SER A 110 -5.38 -5.94 6.04
N PHE A 111 -5.58 -6.05 4.73
CA PHE A 111 -6.91 -6.04 4.12
C PHE A 111 -7.00 -7.14 3.05
N GLU A 112 -8.23 -7.52 2.72
CA GLU A 112 -8.51 -8.52 1.70
C GLU A 112 -9.47 -7.93 0.66
N ILE A 113 -9.17 -8.15 -0.62
CA ILE A 113 -10.05 -7.78 -1.73
C ILE A 113 -10.58 -9.06 -2.37
N HIS A 114 -11.90 -9.14 -2.52
CA HIS A 114 -12.58 -10.23 -3.22
C HIS A 114 -13.04 -9.78 -4.60
N ILE A 115 -12.65 -10.51 -5.65
CA ILE A 115 -13.08 -10.19 -7.03
C ILE A 115 -14.42 -10.88 -7.32
N VAL A 116 -15.51 -10.15 -7.08
CA VAL A 116 -16.87 -10.71 -7.21
C VAL A 116 -17.24 -11.03 -8.66
N ASN A 117 -16.97 -10.11 -9.59
CA ASN A 117 -17.30 -10.27 -11.00
C ASN A 117 -16.08 -9.94 -11.87
N ASP A 118 -15.65 -10.92 -12.65
CA ASP A 118 -14.48 -10.82 -13.53
C ASP A 118 -14.91 -10.76 -15.00
N THR A 119 -14.95 -9.54 -15.52
CA THR A 119 -15.37 -9.28 -16.90
C THR A 119 -14.18 -9.41 -17.86
N LYS A 120 -14.42 -10.05 -19.00
CA LYS A 120 -13.43 -10.13 -20.08
C LYS A 120 -13.10 -8.72 -20.60
N THR A 121 -11.81 -8.44 -20.73
CA THR A 121 -11.28 -7.16 -21.24
C THR A 121 -10.07 -7.42 -22.14
N SER A 122 -9.79 -6.50 -23.06
CA SER A 122 -8.58 -6.53 -23.90
C SER A 122 -7.31 -6.18 -23.12
N ASN A 123 -7.45 -5.44 -22.01
CA ASN A 123 -6.33 -5.06 -21.16
C ASN A 123 -5.81 -6.28 -20.36
N GLN A 124 -4.57 -6.68 -20.65
CA GLN A 124 -3.95 -7.86 -20.05
C GLN A 124 -3.65 -7.73 -18.55
N TRP A 125 -3.72 -6.54 -17.97
CA TRP A 125 -3.47 -6.35 -16.54
C TRP A 125 -4.74 -6.55 -15.69
N LYS A 126 -5.91 -6.22 -16.25
CA LYS A 126 -7.27 -6.31 -15.66
C LYS A 126 -7.47 -5.50 -14.37
N TYR A 127 -6.87 -5.93 -13.27
CA TYR A 127 -6.99 -5.30 -11.95
C TYR A 127 -5.59 -5.10 -11.34
N ILE A 128 -5.47 -4.09 -10.48
CA ILE A 128 -4.27 -3.84 -9.68
C ILE A 128 -4.73 -3.57 -8.25
N VAL A 129 -4.17 -4.30 -7.28
CA VAL A 129 -4.44 -4.12 -5.85
C VAL A 129 -3.15 -3.70 -5.16
N GLY A 130 -3.21 -2.81 -4.18
CA GLY A 130 -2.00 -2.35 -3.50
C GLY A 130 -2.20 -1.11 -2.64
N LEU A 131 -1.13 -0.32 -2.50
CA LEU A 131 -1.02 0.77 -1.52
C LEU A 131 -0.58 2.06 -2.19
N VAL A 132 -1.11 3.18 -1.73
CA VAL A 132 -0.82 4.52 -2.26
C VAL A 132 -0.49 5.49 -1.12
N PRO A 133 0.30 6.55 -1.39
CA PRO A 133 0.48 7.63 -0.43
C PRO A 133 -0.81 8.47 -0.29
N VAL A 134 -0.93 9.21 0.81
CA VAL A 134 -2.13 10.00 1.14
C VAL A 134 -2.47 11.10 0.12
N ASN A 135 -1.49 11.55 -0.66
CA ASN A 135 -1.66 12.56 -1.71
C ASN A 135 -1.95 11.96 -3.10
N PHE A 136 -2.15 10.65 -3.19
CA PHE A 136 -2.53 9.99 -4.44
C PHE A 136 -3.95 10.39 -4.87
N ASP A 137 -4.10 10.83 -6.11
CA ASP A 137 -5.39 11.27 -6.66
C ASP A 137 -5.87 10.31 -7.76
N PRO A 138 -6.79 9.38 -7.44
CA PRO A 138 -7.33 8.44 -8.43
C PRO A 138 -8.20 9.11 -9.50
N LYS A 139 -8.56 10.39 -9.38
CA LYS A 139 -9.28 11.13 -10.43
C LYS A 139 -8.38 11.53 -11.58
N ARG A 140 -7.09 11.74 -11.30
CA ARG A 140 -6.10 12.21 -12.29
C ARG A 140 -5.16 11.10 -12.73
N THR A 141 -4.73 10.24 -11.79
CA THR A 141 -3.67 9.27 -12.03
C THR A 141 -3.98 7.92 -11.40
N ALA A 142 -4.88 7.15 -12.02
CA ALA A 142 -5.27 5.83 -11.50
C ALA A 142 -4.25 4.70 -11.73
N TRP A 143 -2.99 5.00 -12.09
CA TRP A 143 -1.99 3.97 -12.36
C TRP A 143 -1.29 3.52 -11.07
N LEU A 144 -1.92 2.55 -10.40
CA LEU A 144 -1.35 1.92 -9.21
C LEU A 144 -0.04 1.17 -9.54
N GLY A 145 0.97 1.35 -8.69
CA GLY A 145 2.35 0.90 -8.88
C GLY A 145 3.29 1.92 -9.56
N SER A 146 2.75 3.04 -10.05
CA SER A 146 3.52 4.22 -10.45
C SER A 146 3.46 5.29 -9.33
N GLN A 147 4.16 6.42 -9.48
CA GLN A 147 3.95 7.61 -8.62
C GLN A 147 4.01 7.31 -7.10
N HIS A 148 5.08 6.63 -6.66
CA HIS A 148 5.28 6.27 -5.25
C HIS A 148 4.24 5.32 -4.64
N SER A 149 3.51 4.57 -5.47
CA SER A 149 2.59 3.52 -5.03
C SER A 149 3.13 2.11 -5.31
N TRP A 150 2.45 1.11 -4.76
CA TRP A 150 2.71 -0.32 -4.97
C TRP A 150 1.48 -0.99 -5.56
N GLY A 151 1.69 -1.90 -6.52
CA GLY A 151 0.61 -2.65 -7.15
C GLY A 151 0.97 -4.10 -7.39
N TYR A 152 -0.02 -4.97 -7.22
CA TYR A 152 -0.01 -6.38 -7.60
C TYR A 152 -1.06 -6.61 -8.68
N ILE A 153 -0.65 -7.12 -9.83
CA ILE A 153 -1.41 -7.09 -11.08
C ILE A 153 -2.07 -8.44 -11.35
N ALA A 154 -3.39 -8.43 -11.57
CA ALA A 154 -4.21 -9.63 -11.74
C ALA A 154 -3.79 -10.49 -12.93
N GLY A 155 -3.78 -9.89 -14.12
CA GLY A 155 -3.59 -10.67 -15.35
C GLY A 155 -2.15 -11.12 -15.60
N THR A 156 -1.15 -10.53 -14.93
CA THR A 156 0.25 -10.95 -15.05
C THR A 156 0.75 -11.74 -13.84
N GLY A 157 0.16 -11.54 -12.66
CA GLY A 157 0.73 -12.02 -11.39
C GLY A 157 2.01 -11.28 -11.01
N GLY A 158 2.32 -10.16 -11.67
CA GLY A 158 3.50 -9.36 -11.37
C GLY A 158 3.23 -8.24 -10.39
N LYS A 159 4.30 -7.68 -9.82
CA LYS A 159 4.25 -6.47 -8.99
C LYS A 159 4.88 -5.29 -9.70
N CYS A 160 4.49 -4.08 -9.30
CA CYS A 160 5.05 -2.81 -9.76
C CYS A 160 5.23 -1.85 -8.58
N HIS A 161 6.28 -1.04 -8.65
CA HIS A 161 6.56 0.04 -7.71
C HIS A 161 7.36 1.14 -8.40
N ILE A 162 6.93 2.41 -8.23
CA ILE A 162 7.49 3.62 -8.85
C ILE A 162 7.67 3.49 -10.38
N SER A 163 7.06 2.49 -11.02
CA SER A 163 7.26 2.21 -12.43
C SER A 163 6.04 1.50 -13.00
N GLY A 164 5.74 1.80 -14.27
CA GLY A 164 4.73 1.09 -15.05
C GLY A 164 5.14 -0.30 -15.50
N LYS A 165 6.20 -0.89 -14.92
CA LYS A 165 6.75 -2.18 -15.34
C LYS A 165 6.30 -3.28 -14.38
N SER A 166 5.75 -4.35 -14.95
CA SER A 166 5.38 -5.55 -14.21
C SER A 166 6.61 -6.45 -14.05
N ILE A 167 6.96 -6.79 -12.81
CA ILE A 167 8.03 -7.74 -12.46
C ILE A 167 7.38 -9.00 -11.90
N ALA A 168 7.83 -10.18 -12.32
CA ALA A 168 7.31 -11.45 -11.82
C ALA A 168 7.31 -11.51 -10.27
N TYR A 169 6.22 -11.98 -9.68
CA TYR A 169 6.06 -11.98 -8.22
C TYR A 169 5.23 -13.16 -7.69
N GLY A 170 3.99 -13.28 -8.14
CA GLY A 170 3.04 -14.26 -7.65
C GLY A 170 2.21 -14.88 -8.76
N LYS A 171 1.13 -15.55 -8.38
CA LYS A 171 0.18 -16.13 -9.33
C LYS A 171 -0.70 -15.04 -9.94
N ARG A 172 -1.26 -15.31 -11.11
CA ARG A 172 -2.37 -14.49 -11.64
C ARG A 172 -3.59 -14.69 -10.76
N TYR A 173 -4.47 -13.69 -10.73
CA TYR A 173 -5.74 -13.76 -10.01
C TYR A 173 -6.88 -13.16 -10.83
N GLY A 174 -8.12 -13.50 -10.49
CA GLY A 174 -9.32 -13.09 -11.22
C GLY A 174 -10.60 -13.39 -10.45
N GLY A 175 -11.68 -13.68 -11.15
CA GLY A 175 -12.99 -13.90 -10.54
C GLY A 175 -12.98 -14.95 -9.43
N GLN A 176 -13.67 -14.65 -8.33
CA GLN A 176 -13.78 -15.44 -7.10
C GLN A 176 -12.50 -15.53 -6.25
N ASP A 177 -11.37 -14.97 -6.71
CA ASP A 177 -10.16 -14.94 -5.90
C ASP A 177 -10.25 -13.88 -4.79
N ARG A 178 -9.55 -14.18 -3.69
CA ARG A 178 -9.34 -13.29 -2.55
C ARG A 178 -7.86 -12.96 -2.43
N ILE A 179 -7.55 -11.66 -2.42
CA ILE A 179 -6.20 -11.15 -2.43
C ILE A 179 -5.98 -10.41 -1.11
N LYS A 180 -5.13 -10.99 -0.25
CA LYS A 180 -4.74 -10.39 1.02
C LYS A 180 -3.45 -9.59 0.88
N VAL A 181 -3.48 -8.36 1.36
CA VAL A 181 -2.32 -7.48 1.51
C VAL A 181 -2.01 -7.36 3.01
N VAL A 182 -0.74 -7.45 3.39
CA VAL A 182 -0.24 -7.47 4.78
C VAL A 182 0.97 -6.55 4.90
#